data_AF-A0A2M7GPA9-F1
#
_entry.id   AF-A0A2M7GPA9-F1
#
_cell.length_a   1.000
_cell.length_b   1.000
_cell.length_c   1.000
_cell.angle_alpha   90.00
_cell.angle_beta   90.00
_cell.angle_gamma   90.00
#
_symmetry.space_group_name_H-M   'P 1'
#
loop_
_entity.id
_entity.type
_entity.pdbx_description
1 polymer ?
#
loop_
_entity_poly.entity_id
_entity_poly.type
_entity_poly.pdbx_seq_one_letter_code
_entity_poly.pdbx_strand_id
1 'polypeptide(L)'
;MTSAVLYRWRLMPGTEHTFRAAWVEGTRLIHKTCASYGARLHKGDDGLFWSYARWPSEEVRKACFDRHDFFSMDCFKTMQACIAERFPEIVLTLTDDALAERKAAHPVPVYETARLVLRPIRQDDAEALFPALSDDTNMTYWSRGPMETVDEVHDYLAWNAPGEHCQCWAAERKDAPGKALGWVILMDKAGNQAEIGFMFRPDAQGHGLAFEAASRLIEHAVHVRGFRRIYADVDPENAASIKLIEKLGLIYEGRLKGNWSTHIGVRDSLIYGMVVPENGQKAPL
;
A
#
# COMPACT_ATOMS: atom_id res chain seq x y z
N MET A 1 -14.05 -16.48 -25.53
CA MET A 1 -14.56 -16.10 -24.19
C MET A 1 -13.46 -16.33 -23.19
N THR A 2 -13.39 -15.52 -22.14
CA THR A 2 -12.40 -15.67 -21.05
C THR A 2 -12.44 -17.08 -20.48
N SER A 3 -11.28 -17.71 -20.35
CA SER A 3 -11.14 -19.06 -19.79
C SER A 3 -10.36 -18.99 -18.48
N ALA A 4 -10.71 -19.87 -17.54
CA ALA A 4 -9.90 -20.12 -16.36
C ALA A 4 -9.43 -21.57 -16.36
N VAL A 5 -8.24 -21.81 -15.82
CA VAL A 5 -7.69 -23.17 -15.69
C VAL A 5 -7.29 -23.40 -14.24
N LEU A 6 -7.73 -24.52 -13.68
CA LEU A 6 -7.25 -25.02 -12.40
C LEU A 6 -6.16 -26.07 -12.64
N TYR A 7 -5.01 -25.84 -12.01
CA TYR A 7 -3.93 -26.81 -11.92
C TYR A 7 -3.78 -27.30 -10.50
N ARG A 8 -3.43 -28.58 -10.35
CA ARG A 8 -3.26 -29.19 -9.04
C ARG A 8 -2.01 -30.05 -8.99
N TRP A 9 -1.30 -29.95 -7.87
CA TRP A 9 -0.09 -30.71 -7.62
C TRP A 9 -0.02 -31.19 -6.19
N ARG A 10 0.49 -32.40 -6.01
CA ARG A 10 1.08 -32.85 -4.75
C ARG A 10 2.57 -32.60 -4.82
N LEU A 11 3.13 -31.96 -3.80
CA LEU A 11 4.56 -31.66 -3.74
C LEU A 11 5.31 -32.73 -2.95
N MET A 12 6.60 -32.88 -3.23
CA MET A 12 7.48 -33.67 -2.37
C MET A 12 7.64 -32.96 -1.01
N PRO A 13 7.65 -33.69 0.12
CA PRO A 13 7.79 -33.09 1.44
C PRO A 13 9.04 -32.20 1.55
N GLY A 14 8.88 -30.99 2.11
CA GLY A 14 9.99 -30.05 2.34
C GLY A 14 10.38 -29.21 1.13
N THR A 15 9.69 -29.35 0.00
CA THR A 15 9.98 -28.59 -1.24
C THR A 15 9.04 -27.41 -1.48
N GLU A 16 8.09 -27.15 -0.57
CA GLU A 16 7.00 -26.19 -0.75
C GLU A 16 7.49 -24.77 -0.98
N HIS A 17 8.52 -24.34 -0.24
CA HIS A 17 9.09 -23.00 -0.40
C HIS A 17 9.72 -22.83 -1.79
N THR A 18 10.55 -23.78 -2.20
CA THR A 18 11.20 -23.83 -3.51
C THR A 18 10.19 -23.84 -4.65
N PHE A 19 9.17 -24.70 -4.55
CA PHE A 19 8.07 -24.76 -5.52
C PHE A 19 7.35 -23.41 -5.64
N ARG A 20 6.98 -22.79 -4.52
CA ARG A 20 6.26 -21.50 -4.51
C ARG A 20 7.09 -20.40 -5.16
N ALA A 21 8.38 -20.29 -4.83
CA ALA A 21 9.27 -19.29 -5.42
C ALA A 21 9.35 -19.44 -6.96
N ALA A 22 9.63 -20.66 -7.42
CA ALA A 22 9.71 -21.00 -8.82
C ALA A 22 8.38 -20.80 -9.57
N TRP A 23 7.25 -21.16 -8.95
CA TRP A 23 5.91 -20.97 -9.48
C TRP A 23 5.56 -19.48 -9.65
N VAL A 24 5.93 -18.64 -8.68
CA VAL A 24 5.69 -17.18 -8.74
C VAL A 24 6.48 -16.57 -9.90
N GLU A 25 7.75 -16.96 -10.05
CA GLU A 25 8.60 -16.50 -11.14
C GLU A 25 8.03 -16.91 -12.52
N GLY A 26 7.72 -18.20 -12.70
CA GLY A 26 7.16 -18.73 -13.94
C GLY A 26 5.81 -18.09 -14.30
N THR A 27 4.95 -17.87 -13.30
CA THR A 27 3.64 -17.21 -13.50
C THR A 27 3.80 -15.76 -13.94
N ARG A 28 4.71 -14.99 -13.34
CA ARG A 28 5.01 -13.60 -13.74
C ARG A 28 5.57 -13.55 -15.16
N LEU A 29 6.41 -14.51 -15.53
CA LEU A 29 6.95 -14.60 -16.88
C LEU A 29 5.84 -14.89 -17.91
N ILE A 30 4.96 -15.86 -17.65
CA ILE A 30 3.82 -16.17 -18.52
C ILE A 30 2.91 -14.94 -18.65
N HIS A 31 2.57 -14.28 -17.55
CA HIS A 31 1.76 -13.06 -17.56
C HIS A 31 2.38 -11.97 -18.45
N LYS A 32 3.68 -11.71 -18.29
CA LYS A 32 4.41 -10.72 -19.09
C LYS A 32 4.48 -11.05 -20.58
N THR A 33 4.55 -12.34 -20.91
CA THR A 33 4.86 -12.79 -22.28
C THR A 33 3.61 -13.13 -23.09
N CYS A 34 2.56 -13.64 -22.44
CA CYS A 34 1.44 -14.30 -23.10
C CYS A 34 0.06 -13.65 -22.87
N ALA A 35 0.01 -12.44 -22.33
CA ALA A 35 -1.25 -11.73 -22.03
C ALA A 35 -2.23 -12.53 -21.14
N SER A 36 -1.73 -13.53 -20.39
CA SER A 36 -2.49 -14.15 -19.30
C SER A 36 -2.89 -13.07 -18.31
N TYR A 37 -4.04 -13.20 -17.63
CA TYR A 37 -4.40 -12.31 -16.52
C TYR A 37 -3.71 -12.71 -15.19
N GLY A 38 -2.73 -13.62 -15.26
CA GLY A 38 -2.01 -14.15 -14.11
C GLY A 38 -2.72 -15.33 -13.47
N ALA A 39 -2.19 -15.75 -12.32
CA ALA A 39 -2.72 -16.85 -11.55
C ALA A 39 -2.57 -16.64 -10.05
N ARG A 40 -3.36 -17.36 -9.25
CA ARG A 40 -3.25 -17.43 -7.79
C ARG A 40 -2.94 -18.85 -7.36
N LEU A 41 -1.96 -19.02 -6.47
CA LEU A 41 -1.59 -20.30 -5.87
C LEU A 41 -2.17 -20.41 -4.45
N HIS A 42 -2.78 -21.55 -4.15
CA HIS A 42 -3.42 -21.86 -2.88
C HIS A 42 -2.92 -23.21 -2.37
N LYS A 43 -2.98 -23.43 -1.06
CA LYS A 43 -2.79 -24.75 -0.44
C LYS A 43 -4.14 -25.17 0.16
N GLY A 44 -4.67 -26.31 -0.27
CA GLY A 44 -5.90 -26.88 0.26
C GLY A 44 -5.65 -27.66 1.55
N ASP A 45 -6.72 -27.90 2.30
CA ASP A 45 -6.71 -28.73 3.51
C ASP A 45 -6.40 -30.21 3.21
N ASP A 46 -6.59 -30.61 1.94
CA ASP A 46 -6.19 -31.90 1.37
C ASP A 46 -4.67 -32.03 1.12
N GLY A 47 -3.91 -30.97 1.45
CA GLY A 47 -2.47 -30.87 1.24
C GLY A 47 -2.05 -30.64 -0.22
N LEU A 48 -3.00 -30.45 -1.13
CA LEU A 48 -2.71 -30.15 -2.53
C LEU A 48 -2.45 -28.66 -2.73
N PHE A 49 -1.58 -28.35 -3.69
CA PHE A 49 -1.43 -26.99 -4.20
C PHE A 49 -2.34 -26.78 -5.40
N TRP A 50 -3.10 -25.69 -5.39
CA TRP A 50 -4.08 -25.32 -6.39
C TRP A 50 -3.70 -24.00 -7.06
N SER A 51 -3.52 -23.98 -8.37
CA SER A 51 -3.37 -22.74 -9.14
C SER A 51 -4.65 -22.44 -9.91
N TYR A 52 -5.20 -21.23 -9.73
CA TYR A 52 -6.28 -20.68 -10.56
C TYR A 52 -5.69 -19.62 -11.49
N ALA A 53 -5.64 -19.91 -12.79
CA ALA A 53 -5.10 -19.03 -13.82
C ALA A 53 -6.21 -18.52 -14.74
N ARG A 54 -6.19 -17.23 -15.09
CA ARG A 54 -7.14 -16.61 -16.01
C ARG A 54 -6.48 -16.24 -17.33
N TRP A 55 -7.22 -16.41 -18.43
CA TRP A 55 -6.75 -16.18 -19.79
C TRP A 55 -7.81 -15.46 -20.63
N PRO A 56 -7.41 -14.58 -21.57
CA PRO A 56 -8.35 -13.93 -22.48
C PRO A 56 -9.21 -14.93 -23.27
N SER A 57 -8.61 -16.06 -23.66
CA SER A 57 -9.31 -17.23 -24.20
C SER A 57 -8.43 -18.48 -24.15
N GLU A 58 -9.03 -19.65 -24.38
CA GLU A 58 -8.29 -20.91 -24.46
C GLU A 58 -7.35 -20.96 -25.69
N GLU A 59 -7.73 -20.32 -26.79
CA GLU A 59 -6.89 -20.21 -27.98
C GLU A 59 -5.62 -19.40 -27.71
N VAL A 60 -5.72 -18.31 -26.94
CA VAL A 60 -4.56 -17.51 -26.51
C VAL A 60 -3.63 -18.34 -25.62
N ARG A 61 -4.20 -19.10 -24.68
CA ARG A 61 -3.43 -19.99 -23.81
C ARG A 61 -2.66 -21.05 -24.61
N LYS A 62 -3.34 -21.77 -25.50
CA LYS A 62 -2.70 -22.81 -26.34
C LYS A 62 -1.58 -22.22 -27.20
N ALA A 63 -1.87 -21.13 -27.91
CA ALA A 63 -0.88 -20.47 -28.75
C ALA A 63 0.36 -19.99 -27.97
N CYS A 64 0.20 -19.58 -26.71
CA CYS A 64 1.32 -19.23 -25.83
C CYS A 64 2.24 -20.42 -25.56
N PHE A 65 1.69 -21.56 -25.12
CA PHE A 65 2.48 -22.75 -24.81
C PHE A 65 3.03 -23.45 -26.06
N ASP A 66 2.38 -23.32 -27.21
CA ASP A 66 2.90 -23.85 -28.48
C ASP A 66 4.11 -23.05 -28.99
N ARG A 67 4.15 -21.74 -28.72
CA ARG A 67 5.21 -20.85 -29.20
C ARG A 67 6.42 -20.79 -28.29
N HIS A 68 6.29 -21.21 -27.03
CA HIS A 68 7.28 -20.96 -26.00
C HIS A 68 7.62 -22.23 -25.23
N ASP A 69 8.90 -22.57 -25.20
CA ASP A 69 9.41 -23.68 -24.41
C ASP A 69 9.67 -23.26 -22.95
N PHE A 70 8.61 -22.89 -22.24
CA PHE A 70 8.70 -22.52 -20.83
C PHE A 70 9.32 -23.62 -19.98
N PHE A 71 9.05 -24.88 -20.29
CA PHE A 71 9.49 -26.02 -19.49
C PHE A 71 11.00 -26.27 -19.55
N SER A 72 11.70 -25.70 -20.53
CA SER A 72 13.17 -25.68 -20.56
C SER A 72 13.81 -24.68 -19.60
N MET A 73 13.05 -23.73 -19.06
CA MET A 73 13.58 -22.66 -18.22
C MET A 73 13.77 -23.11 -16.77
N ASP A 74 14.72 -22.49 -16.07
CA ASP A 74 15.15 -22.93 -14.73
C ASP A 74 14.02 -22.90 -13.70
N CYS A 75 13.16 -21.89 -13.72
CA CYS A 75 12.02 -21.81 -12.81
C CYS A 75 11.03 -22.98 -13.03
N PHE A 76 10.72 -23.34 -14.28
CA PHE A 76 9.83 -24.47 -14.55
C PHE A 76 10.48 -25.82 -14.30
N LYS A 77 11.78 -25.99 -14.58
CA LYS A 77 12.54 -27.18 -14.19
C LYS A 77 12.55 -27.37 -12.67
N THR A 78 12.79 -26.30 -11.93
CA THR A 78 12.77 -26.28 -10.45
C THR A 78 11.39 -26.65 -9.94
N MET A 79 10.34 -26.03 -10.50
CA MET A 79 8.96 -26.35 -10.14
C MET A 79 8.62 -27.83 -10.41
N GLN A 80 9.03 -28.36 -11.57
CA GLN A 80 8.85 -29.77 -11.93
C GLN A 80 9.57 -30.70 -10.94
N ALA A 81 10.80 -30.36 -10.54
CA ALA A 81 11.57 -31.14 -9.60
C ALA A 81 10.95 -31.19 -8.20
N CYS A 82 10.01 -30.31 -7.85
CA CYS A 82 9.31 -30.34 -6.55
C CYS A 82 7.98 -31.13 -6.58
N ILE A 83 7.48 -31.52 -7.74
CA ILE A 83 6.15 -32.15 -7.88
C ILE A 83 6.26 -33.65 -7.71
N ALA A 84 5.58 -34.20 -6.70
CA ALA A 84 5.42 -35.64 -6.50
C ALA A 84 4.33 -36.23 -7.41
N GLU A 85 3.23 -35.50 -7.59
CA GLU A 85 2.09 -35.93 -8.40
C GLU A 85 1.46 -34.72 -9.10
N ARG A 86 1.13 -34.87 -10.38
CA ARG A 86 0.41 -33.87 -11.17
C ARG A 86 -0.95 -34.42 -11.56
N PHE A 87 -1.98 -33.63 -11.29
CA PHE A 87 -3.35 -33.99 -11.66
C PHE A 87 -3.72 -33.35 -13.01
N PRO A 88 -4.72 -33.89 -13.73
CA PRO A 88 -5.23 -33.30 -14.95
C PRO A 88 -5.69 -31.85 -14.76
N GLU A 89 -5.43 -31.02 -15.79
CA GLU A 89 -5.93 -29.65 -15.88
C GLU A 89 -7.46 -29.65 -15.91
N ILE A 90 -8.08 -28.71 -15.18
CA ILE A 90 -9.52 -28.48 -15.26
C ILE A 90 -9.74 -27.13 -15.95
N VAL A 91 -10.23 -27.16 -17.19
CA VAL A 91 -10.55 -25.96 -17.96
C VAL A 91 -11.98 -25.54 -17.63
N LEU A 92 -12.14 -24.29 -17.24
CA LEU A 92 -13.39 -23.67 -16.84
C LEU A 92 -13.76 -22.54 -17.82
N THR A 93 -15.05 -22.45 -18.12
CA THR A 93 -15.61 -21.32 -18.87
C THR A 93 -16.15 -20.32 -17.85
N LEU A 94 -15.73 -19.07 -17.94
CA LEU A 94 -16.25 -18.00 -17.08
C LEU A 94 -17.67 -17.64 -17.54
N THR A 95 -18.67 -17.91 -16.71
CA THR A 95 -20.08 -17.54 -16.98
C THR A 95 -20.41 -16.18 -16.38
N ASP A 96 -19.94 -15.95 -15.16
CA ASP A 96 -20.22 -14.75 -14.37
C ASP A 96 -18.93 -14.33 -13.65
N ASP A 97 -18.59 -13.04 -13.70
CA ASP A 97 -17.39 -12.51 -13.06
C ASP A 97 -17.77 -11.45 -12.03
N ALA A 98 -17.73 -11.84 -10.76
CA ALA A 98 -17.91 -10.97 -9.61
C ALA A 98 -16.60 -10.76 -8.84
N LEU A 99 -15.45 -11.07 -9.46
CA LEU A 99 -14.15 -11.02 -8.82
C LEU A 99 -13.71 -9.55 -8.71
N ALA A 100 -13.69 -9.01 -7.50
CA ALA A 100 -13.07 -7.72 -7.24
C ALA A 100 -11.54 -7.87 -7.39
N GLU A 101 -11.01 -7.51 -8.55
CA GLU A 101 -9.57 -7.39 -8.72
C GLU A 101 -9.08 -6.26 -7.80
N ARG A 102 -8.13 -6.57 -6.90
CA ARG A 102 -7.37 -5.54 -6.18
C ARG A 102 -6.77 -4.64 -7.25
N LYS A 103 -7.13 -3.36 -7.32
CA LYS A 103 -6.42 -2.46 -8.21
C LYS A 103 -4.98 -2.40 -7.72
N ALA A 104 -4.05 -2.32 -8.66
CA ALA A 104 -2.66 -2.09 -8.30
C ALA A 104 -2.58 -0.81 -7.45
N ALA A 105 -1.79 -0.85 -6.38
CA ALA A 105 -1.54 0.33 -5.57
C ALA A 105 -1.06 1.48 -6.45
N HIS A 106 -1.55 2.69 -6.20
CA HIS A 106 -1.09 3.86 -6.91
C HIS A 106 0.42 4.03 -6.68
N PRO A 107 1.22 4.23 -7.74
CA PRO A 107 2.66 4.42 -7.58
C PRO A 107 2.92 5.62 -6.68
N VAL A 108 3.89 5.50 -5.80
CA VAL A 108 4.31 6.57 -4.89
C VAL A 108 5.52 7.28 -5.53
N PRO A 109 5.35 8.45 -6.19
CA PRO A 109 6.46 9.16 -6.81
C PRO A 109 7.43 9.75 -5.78
N VAL A 110 8.67 10.02 -6.18
CA VAL A 110 9.62 10.79 -5.37
C VAL A 110 9.42 12.29 -5.65
N TYR A 111 9.41 13.10 -4.61
CA TYR A 111 9.36 14.55 -4.71
C TYR A 111 10.52 15.21 -4.00
N GLU A 112 10.98 16.31 -4.57
CA GLU A 112 11.86 17.24 -3.91
C GLU A 112 11.11 18.50 -3.54
N THR A 113 11.36 19.01 -2.33
CA THR A 113 10.88 20.31 -1.86
C THR A 113 12.08 21.24 -1.64
N ALA A 114 11.93 22.33 -0.89
CA ALA A 114 13.04 23.22 -0.58
C ALA A 114 14.13 22.51 0.24
N ARG A 115 13.72 21.73 1.25
CA ARG A 115 14.62 21.11 2.25
C ARG A 115 14.54 19.58 2.28
N LEU A 116 13.47 18.99 1.73
CA LEU A 116 13.17 17.57 1.86
C LEU A 116 13.23 16.83 0.52
N VAL A 117 13.47 15.52 0.64
CA VAL A 117 13.10 14.50 -0.34
C VAL A 117 11.96 13.69 0.28
N LEU A 118 10.82 13.65 -0.40
CA LEU A 118 9.71 12.75 -0.07
C LEU A 118 9.81 11.54 -0.97
N ARG A 119 10.04 10.37 -0.38
CA ARG A 119 10.17 9.10 -1.13
C ARG A 119 9.22 8.06 -0.58
N PRO A 120 8.89 7.00 -1.33
CA PRO A 120 8.14 5.87 -0.79
C PRO A 120 8.75 5.40 0.53
N ILE A 121 7.91 5.23 1.53
CA ILE A 121 8.31 4.63 2.80
C ILE A 121 8.69 3.15 2.56
N ARG A 122 9.68 2.67 3.30
CA ARG A 122 10.28 1.33 3.19
C ARG A 122 10.32 0.66 4.55
N GLN A 123 10.49 -0.66 4.56
CA GLN A 123 10.65 -1.41 5.81
C GLN A 123 11.87 -0.94 6.61
N ASP A 124 12.98 -0.65 5.92
CA ASP A 124 14.23 -0.15 6.52
C ASP A 124 14.13 1.29 7.06
N ASP A 125 12.95 1.92 7.02
CA ASP A 125 12.71 3.21 7.69
C ASP A 125 12.37 3.03 9.18
N ALA A 126 12.13 1.79 9.63
CA ALA A 126 11.66 1.50 10.97
C ALA A 126 12.56 2.07 12.07
N GLU A 127 13.87 1.88 11.96
CA GLU A 127 14.84 2.40 12.92
C GLU A 127 14.87 3.93 12.94
N ALA A 128 14.75 4.55 11.76
CA ALA A 128 14.76 6.01 11.65
C ALA A 128 13.49 6.64 12.21
N LEU A 129 12.35 5.95 12.08
CA LEU A 129 11.03 6.36 12.53
C LEU A 129 10.68 5.93 13.96
N PHE A 130 11.40 4.96 14.53
CA PHE A 130 11.20 4.51 15.91
C PHE A 130 11.16 5.68 16.92
N PRO A 131 12.06 6.68 16.87
CA PRO A 131 11.97 7.83 17.78
C PRO A 131 10.69 8.66 17.67
N ALA A 132 9.96 8.59 16.55
CA ALA A 132 8.64 9.22 16.44
C ALA A 132 7.54 8.34 17.05
N LEU A 133 7.67 7.02 16.91
CA LEU A 133 6.64 6.03 17.26
C LEU A 133 6.76 5.50 18.68
N SER A 134 7.91 5.65 19.32
CA SER A 134 8.16 5.26 20.71
C SER A 134 8.06 6.43 21.70
N ASP A 135 7.80 7.65 21.23
CA ASP A 135 7.72 8.84 22.08
C ASP A 135 6.29 9.03 22.61
N ASP A 136 6.14 9.02 23.94
CA ASP A 136 4.85 9.15 24.63
C ASP A 136 4.08 10.41 24.22
N THR A 137 4.78 11.54 24.11
CA THR A 137 4.16 12.83 23.80
C THR A 137 3.67 12.85 22.35
N ASN A 138 4.50 12.34 21.44
CA ASN A 138 4.21 12.29 20.02
C ASN A 138 3.05 11.33 19.71
N MET A 139 2.96 10.22 20.45
CA MET A 139 1.94 9.19 20.28
C MET A 139 0.67 9.43 21.10
N THR A 140 0.64 10.44 21.98
CA THR A 140 -0.50 10.74 22.87
C THR A 140 -1.85 10.77 22.13
N TYR A 141 -1.90 11.40 20.95
CA TYR A 141 -3.13 11.56 20.16
C TYR A 141 -3.25 10.55 19.02
N TRP A 142 -2.38 9.54 18.97
CA TRP A 142 -2.45 8.49 17.98
C TRP A 142 -3.45 7.41 18.40
N SER A 143 -3.90 6.60 17.44
CA SER A 143 -4.92 5.57 17.68
C SER A 143 -4.46 4.46 18.65
N ARG A 144 -3.14 4.31 18.82
CA ARG A 144 -2.50 3.37 19.76
C ARG A 144 -1.43 4.09 20.58
N GLY A 145 -1.03 3.44 21.67
CA GLY A 145 0.09 3.90 22.49
C GLY A 145 1.44 3.76 21.79
N PRO A 146 2.50 4.31 22.41
CA PRO A 146 3.87 4.26 21.92
C PRO A 146 4.32 2.82 21.68
N MET A 147 5.22 2.64 20.72
CA MET A 147 5.83 1.36 20.39
C MET A 147 7.05 1.13 21.26
N GLU A 148 7.21 -0.10 21.77
CA GLU A 148 8.32 -0.42 22.68
C GLU A 148 9.57 -0.91 21.92
N THR A 149 9.39 -1.42 20.71
CA THR A 149 10.46 -2.03 19.90
C THR A 149 10.44 -1.59 18.44
N VAL A 150 11.59 -1.71 17.77
CA VAL A 150 11.70 -1.48 16.32
C VAL A 150 10.89 -2.51 15.54
N ASP A 151 10.78 -3.74 16.03
CA ASP A 151 9.98 -4.80 15.40
C ASP A 151 8.49 -4.42 15.32
N GLU A 152 7.94 -3.77 16.35
CA GLU A 152 6.59 -3.22 16.29
C GLU A 152 6.43 -2.13 15.21
N VAL A 153 7.49 -1.37 14.94
CA VAL A 153 7.50 -0.39 13.84
C VAL A 153 7.52 -1.09 12.50
N HIS A 154 8.30 -2.16 12.33
CA HIS A 154 8.28 -2.98 11.12
C HIS A 154 6.86 -3.51 10.84
N ASP A 155 6.21 -4.09 11.85
CA ASP A 155 4.85 -4.58 11.74
C ASP A 155 3.87 -3.44 11.39
N TYR A 156 4.03 -2.28 12.04
CA TYR A 156 3.21 -1.11 11.76
C TYR A 156 3.38 -0.62 10.31
N LEU A 157 4.61 -0.53 9.81
CA LEU A 157 4.88 -0.13 8.44
C LEU A 157 4.38 -1.18 7.45
N ALA A 158 4.55 -2.47 7.74
CA ALA A 158 4.04 -3.55 6.89
C ALA A 158 2.52 -3.51 6.75
N TRP A 159 1.81 -3.10 7.80
CA TRP A 159 0.36 -2.95 7.79
C TRP A 159 -0.13 -1.65 7.14
N ASN A 160 0.50 -0.51 7.45
CA ASN A 160 -0.04 0.81 7.11
C ASN A 160 0.56 1.44 5.84
N ALA A 161 1.76 1.03 5.41
CA ALA A 161 2.41 1.61 4.24
C ALA A 161 1.94 1.05 2.88
N PRO A 162 1.65 -0.26 2.71
CA PRO A 162 1.21 -0.80 1.42
C PRO A 162 -0.32 -0.92 1.35
N GLY A 163 -0.95 -0.22 0.41
CA GLY A 163 -2.38 -0.41 0.15
C GLY A 163 -2.85 0.17 -1.19
N GLU A 164 -3.92 -0.41 -1.73
CA GLU A 164 -4.61 0.12 -2.92
C GLU A 164 -5.07 1.58 -2.74
N HIS A 165 -5.44 1.91 -1.50
CA HIS A 165 -6.04 3.18 -1.10
C HIS A 165 -5.12 4.04 -0.23
N CYS A 166 -3.81 3.76 -0.21
CA CYS A 166 -2.88 4.46 0.66
C CYS A 166 -1.56 4.72 -0.09
N GLN A 167 -1.09 5.97 -0.01
CA GLN A 167 0.26 6.34 -0.45
C GLN A 167 0.98 7.00 0.73
N CYS A 168 2.16 6.49 1.07
CA CYS A 168 2.92 6.96 2.22
C CYS A 168 4.34 7.32 1.81
N TRP A 169 4.78 8.52 2.21
CA TRP A 169 6.11 9.05 1.93
C TRP A 169 6.90 9.22 3.22
N ALA A 170 8.09 8.64 3.28
CA ALA A 170 9.10 9.05 4.23
C ALA A 170 9.67 10.42 3.82
N ALA A 171 9.83 11.31 4.79
CA ALA A 171 10.43 12.62 4.60
C ALA A 171 11.88 12.62 5.09
N GLU A 172 12.82 12.90 4.20
CA GLU A 172 14.26 12.94 4.51
C GLU A 172 14.82 14.31 4.16
N ARG A 173 15.88 14.72 4.85
CA ARG A 173 16.61 15.92 4.45
C ARG A 173 17.46 15.65 3.23
N LYS A 174 17.53 16.63 2.32
CA LYS A 174 18.39 16.54 1.12
C LYS A 174 19.88 16.29 1.45
N ASP A 175 20.35 16.83 2.57
CA ASP A 175 21.74 16.70 3.05
C ASP A 175 21.99 15.45 3.90
N ALA A 176 20.96 14.64 4.18
CA ALA A 176 21.06 13.41 4.97
C ALA A 176 20.11 12.31 4.45
N PRO A 177 20.38 11.76 3.25
CA PRO A 177 19.55 10.70 2.66
C PRO A 177 19.56 9.42 3.51
N GLY A 178 18.47 8.66 3.46
CA GLY A 178 18.30 7.42 4.22
C GLY A 178 17.94 7.61 5.70
N LYS A 179 17.77 8.86 6.16
CA LYS A 179 17.36 9.18 7.53
C LYS A 179 15.98 9.82 7.53
N ALA A 180 14.95 8.98 7.57
CA ALA A 180 13.57 9.44 7.68
C ALA A 180 13.37 10.26 8.97
N LEU A 181 12.90 11.49 8.81
CA LEU A 181 12.54 12.38 9.91
C LEU A 181 11.09 12.21 10.37
N GLY A 182 10.29 11.53 9.55
CA GLY A 182 8.85 11.40 9.68
C GLY A 182 8.24 10.90 8.39
N TRP A 183 6.92 10.87 8.33
CA TRP A 183 6.18 10.53 7.13
C TRP A 183 4.94 11.40 6.94
N VAL A 184 4.47 11.43 5.70
CA VAL A 184 3.16 11.95 5.31
C VAL A 184 2.40 10.87 4.55
N ILE A 185 1.10 10.79 4.78
CA ILE A 185 0.23 9.73 4.25
C ILE A 185 -1.00 10.35 3.61
N LEU A 186 -1.37 9.84 2.43
CA LEU A 186 -2.59 10.16 1.71
C LEU A 186 -3.44 8.90 1.60
N MET A 187 -4.64 8.93 2.15
CA MET A 187 -5.57 7.81 2.16
C MET A 187 -6.77 8.13 1.28
N ASP A 188 -7.01 7.31 0.28
CA ASP A 188 -8.19 7.41 -0.58
C ASP A 188 -9.44 7.05 0.22
N LYS A 189 -10.48 7.87 0.09
CA LYS A 189 -11.78 7.67 0.75
C LYS A 189 -12.89 7.70 -0.28
N ALA A 190 -14.02 7.11 0.09
CA ALA A 190 -15.19 7.05 -0.78
C ALA A 190 -15.65 8.46 -1.20
N GLY A 191 -16.15 8.58 -2.43
CA GLY A 191 -16.72 9.82 -2.96
C GLY A 191 -15.71 10.82 -3.53
N ASN A 192 -14.58 10.33 -4.06
CA ASN A 192 -13.48 11.14 -4.61
C ASN A 192 -12.89 12.13 -3.59
N GLN A 193 -12.56 11.60 -2.41
CA GLN A 193 -12.00 12.36 -1.31
C GLN A 193 -10.72 11.69 -0.82
N ALA A 194 -9.85 12.44 -0.16
CA ALA A 194 -8.71 11.86 0.53
C ALA A 194 -8.54 12.43 1.94
N GLU A 195 -8.04 11.60 2.83
CA GLU A 195 -7.60 11.99 4.15
C GLU A 195 -6.08 12.12 4.15
N ILE A 196 -5.56 13.19 4.74
CA ILE A 196 -4.12 13.38 4.94
C ILE A 196 -3.75 13.13 6.41
N GLY A 197 -2.57 12.55 6.60
CA GLY A 197 -1.96 12.39 7.92
C GLY A 197 -0.45 12.64 7.85
N PHE A 198 0.14 12.93 9.00
CA PHE A 198 1.58 13.15 9.12
C PHE A 198 2.05 12.84 10.54
N MET A 199 3.29 12.40 10.65
CA MET A 199 3.98 12.19 11.93
C MET A 199 5.46 12.48 11.73
N PHE A 200 6.05 13.24 12.64
CA PHE A 200 7.47 13.59 12.60
C PHE A 200 8.10 13.36 13.96
N ARG A 201 9.35 12.92 13.96
CA ARG A 201 10.12 12.73 15.19
C ARG A 201 10.18 14.03 16.00
N PRO A 202 10.20 13.97 17.34
CA PRO A 202 10.25 15.16 18.20
C PRO A 202 11.38 16.14 17.82
N ASP A 203 12.57 15.65 17.48
CA ASP A 203 13.73 16.46 17.09
C ASP A 203 13.60 17.14 15.70
N ALA A 204 12.65 16.70 14.88
CA ALA A 204 12.33 17.30 13.59
C ALA A 204 11.16 18.31 13.66
N GLN A 205 10.44 18.37 14.79
CA GLN A 205 9.29 19.28 14.98
C GLN A 205 9.73 20.74 15.18
N GLY A 206 8.81 21.70 15.05
CA GLY A 206 9.10 23.14 15.21
C GLY A 206 9.85 23.81 14.05
N HIS A 207 10.38 23.04 13.10
CA HIS A 207 11.14 23.55 11.96
C HIS A 207 10.30 23.75 10.67
N GLY A 208 8.99 23.51 10.74
CA GLY A 208 8.08 23.61 9.59
C GLY A 208 8.24 22.51 8.53
N LEU A 209 8.92 21.41 8.84
CA LEU A 209 9.13 20.29 7.91
C LEU A 209 7.82 19.54 7.59
N ALA A 210 6.98 19.31 8.59
CA ALA A 210 5.68 18.70 8.40
C ALA A 210 4.77 19.53 7.48
N PHE A 211 4.77 20.86 7.65
CA PHE A 211 4.03 21.77 6.78
C PHE A 211 4.53 21.69 5.33
N GLU A 212 5.84 21.71 5.12
CA GLU A 212 6.44 21.59 3.78
C GLU A 212 6.09 20.25 3.11
N ALA A 213 6.20 19.14 3.85
CA ALA A 213 5.88 17.82 3.33
C ALA A 213 4.38 17.66 3.02
N ALA A 214 3.51 18.11 3.93
CA ALA A 214 2.06 18.02 3.75
C ALA A 214 1.54 18.97 2.65
N SER A 215 2.16 20.14 2.46
CA SER A 215 1.86 21.03 1.33
C SER A 215 2.10 20.32 -0.01
N ARG A 216 3.26 19.63 -0.13
CA ARG A 216 3.56 18.84 -1.33
C ARG A 216 2.58 17.67 -1.52
N LEU A 217 2.11 17.07 -0.42
CA LEU A 217 1.09 16.02 -0.44
C LEU A 217 -0.26 16.53 -0.96
N ILE A 218 -0.70 17.72 -0.52
CA ILE A 218 -1.93 18.36 -1.01
C ILE A 218 -1.82 18.63 -2.51
N GLU A 219 -0.69 19.18 -2.98
CA GLU A 219 -0.46 19.36 -4.42
C GLU A 219 -0.54 18.05 -5.20
N HIS A 220 -0.03 16.94 -4.65
CA HIS A 220 -0.17 15.62 -5.27
C HIS A 220 -1.63 15.15 -5.32
N ALA A 221 -2.34 15.27 -4.19
CA ALA A 221 -3.75 14.90 -4.07
C ALA A 221 -4.63 15.66 -5.08
N VAL A 222 -4.36 16.95 -5.28
CA VAL A 222 -5.08 17.80 -6.22
C VAL A 222 -4.67 17.51 -7.67
N HIS A 223 -3.40 17.70 -8.00
CA HIS A 223 -2.96 17.81 -9.39
C HIS A 223 -2.64 16.46 -10.04
N VAL A 224 -2.31 15.44 -9.25
CA VAL A 224 -1.94 14.11 -9.76
C VAL A 224 -3.06 13.10 -9.51
N ARG A 225 -3.67 13.13 -8.33
CA ARG A 225 -4.75 12.20 -7.98
C ARG A 225 -6.15 12.71 -8.35
N GLY A 226 -6.34 14.03 -8.51
CA GLY A 226 -7.61 14.60 -8.94
C GLY A 226 -8.72 14.53 -7.88
N PHE A 227 -8.35 14.51 -6.60
CA PHE A 227 -9.35 14.48 -5.52
C PHE A 227 -10.17 15.76 -5.51
N ARG A 228 -11.49 15.64 -5.36
CA ARG A 228 -12.41 16.79 -5.23
C ARG A 228 -12.31 17.42 -3.84
N ARG A 229 -11.83 16.67 -2.85
CA ARG A 229 -11.84 17.07 -1.46
C ARG A 229 -10.72 16.40 -0.68
N ILE A 230 -10.07 17.19 0.18
CA ILE A 230 -9.03 16.73 1.10
C ILE A 230 -9.50 17.06 2.51
N TYR A 231 -9.35 16.15 3.45
CA TYR A 231 -9.68 16.37 4.85
C TYR A 231 -8.65 15.79 5.80
N ALA A 232 -8.73 16.18 7.06
CA ALA A 232 -7.94 15.64 8.16
C ALA A 232 -8.85 15.40 9.37
N ASP A 233 -8.60 14.30 10.07
CA ASP A 233 -9.15 13.98 11.39
C ASP A 233 -8.07 14.27 12.43
N VAL A 234 -8.41 15.06 13.44
CA VAL A 234 -7.49 15.43 14.51
C VAL A 234 -8.17 15.46 15.87
N ASP A 235 -7.49 14.95 16.90
CA ASP A 235 -7.95 15.04 18.28
C ASP A 235 -8.09 16.52 18.70
N PRO A 236 -9.19 16.93 19.38
CA PRO A 236 -9.40 18.31 19.81
C PRO A 236 -8.30 18.91 20.69
N GLU A 237 -7.51 18.09 21.37
CA GLU A 237 -6.42 18.53 22.25
C GLU A 237 -5.06 18.62 21.51
N ASN A 238 -4.98 18.15 20.26
CA ASN A 238 -3.75 18.23 19.45
C ASN A 238 -3.58 19.60 18.79
N ALA A 239 -3.29 20.62 19.60
CA ALA A 239 -3.16 22.00 19.15
C ALA A 239 -2.06 22.21 18.09
N ALA A 240 -1.00 21.40 18.10
CA ALA A 240 0.08 21.49 17.13
C ALA A 240 -0.38 21.04 15.74
N SER A 241 -1.08 19.90 15.65
CA SER A 241 -1.63 19.40 14.39
C SER A 241 -2.75 20.29 13.86
N ILE A 242 -3.65 20.77 14.73
CA ILE A 242 -4.72 21.72 14.36
C ILE A 242 -4.12 22.96 13.67
N LYS A 243 -3.14 23.62 14.31
CA LYS A 243 -2.47 24.79 13.73
C LYS A 243 -1.83 24.50 12.38
N LEU A 244 -1.28 23.29 12.20
CA LEU A 244 -0.69 22.89 10.93
C LEU A 244 -1.77 22.71 9.87
N ILE A 245 -2.88 22.02 10.15
CA ILE A 245 -3.91 21.77 9.12
C ILE A 245 -4.62 23.08 8.73
N GLU A 246 -4.84 23.98 9.70
CA GLU A 246 -5.36 25.33 9.43
C GLU A 246 -4.40 26.12 8.54
N LYS A 247 -3.09 26.04 8.82
CA LYS A 247 -2.06 26.68 8.00
C LYS A 247 -1.97 26.09 6.59
N LEU A 248 -2.30 24.80 6.42
CA LEU A 248 -2.42 24.16 5.09
C LEU A 248 -3.68 24.60 4.32
N GLY A 249 -4.54 25.44 4.91
CA GLY A 249 -5.75 25.94 4.27
C GLY A 249 -6.98 25.06 4.47
N LEU A 250 -6.94 24.03 5.33
CA LEU A 250 -8.13 23.26 5.68
C LEU A 250 -8.97 24.04 6.70
N ILE A 251 -10.29 24.01 6.51
CA ILE A 251 -11.27 24.75 7.32
C ILE A 251 -11.98 23.78 8.25
N TYR A 252 -12.21 24.19 9.50
CA TYR A 252 -12.99 23.40 10.46
C TYR A 252 -14.43 23.19 9.97
N GLU A 253 -14.90 21.95 9.96
CA GLU A 253 -16.23 21.58 9.48
C GLU A 253 -17.13 20.99 10.55
N GLY A 254 -16.56 20.39 11.60
CA GLY A 254 -17.35 19.82 12.67
C GLY A 254 -16.58 18.96 13.64
N ARG A 255 -17.30 18.54 14.68
CA ARG A 255 -16.80 17.66 15.75
C ARG A 255 -17.64 16.40 15.82
N LEU A 256 -17.02 15.26 15.63
CA LEU A 256 -17.62 13.95 15.83
C LEU A 256 -17.37 13.53 17.28
N LYS A 257 -18.44 13.37 18.06
CA LYS A 257 -18.35 12.98 19.47
C LYS A 257 -18.16 11.47 19.62
N GLY A 258 -17.20 11.05 20.42
CA GLY A 258 -16.88 9.65 20.67
C GLY A 258 -16.51 8.86 19.42
N ASN A 259 -15.81 9.51 18.48
CA ASN A 259 -15.48 8.93 17.17
C ASN A 259 -14.45 7.79 17.27
N TRP A 260 -13.49 7.91 18.18
CA TRP A 260 -12.41 6.93 18.34
C TRP A 260 -12.37 6.33 19.73
N SER A 261 -12.06 5.03 19.81
CA SER A 261 -11.56 4.39 21.02
C SER A 261 -10.06 4.22 20.87
N THR A 262 -9.30 4.91 21.72
CA THR A 262 -7.83 4.96 21.66
C THR A 262 -7.23 4.45 22.97
N HIS A 263 -5.90 4.37 23.03
CA HIS A 263 -5.17 4.04 24.24
C HIS A 263 -5.35 5.05 25.40
N ILE A 264 -5.80 6.29 25.12
CA ILE A 264 -6.15 7.30 26.13
C ILE A 264 -7.67 7.41 26.38
N GLY A 265 -8.44 6.40 25.93
CA GLY A 265 -9.89 6.34 26.10
C GLY A 265 -10.67 6.78 24.88
N VAL A 266 -11.96 7.05 25.08
CA VAL A 266 -12.88 7.50 24.01
C VAL A 266 -12.60 8.97 23.69
N ARG A 267 -12.34 9.26 22.42
CA ARG A 267 -11.95 10.58 21.92
C ARG A 267 -12.91 11.09 20.86
N ASP A 268 -13.04 12.40 20.81
CA ASP A 268 -13.74 13.11 19.75
C ASP A 268 -12.79 13.36 18.58
N SER A 269 -13.34 13.66 17.41
CA SER A 269 -12.58 14.07 16.23
C SER A 269 -13.01 15.45 15.79
N LEU A 270 -12.06 16.36 15.56
CA LEU A 270 -12.30 17.56 14.77
C LEU A 270 -12.02 17.22 13.30
N ILE A 271 -12.99 17.53 12.44
CA ILE A 271 -12.84 17.35 11.00
C ILE A 271 -12.54 18.70 10.38
N TYR A 272 -11.40 18.77 9.68
CA TYR A 272 -11.00 19.90 8.87
C TYR A 272 -10.99 19.47 7.41
N GLY A 273 -11.45 20.33 6.50
CA GLY A 273 -11.52 20.00 5.08
C GLY A 273 -11.29 21.17 4.15
N MET A 274 -10.95 20.83 2.91
CA MET A 274 -10.96 21.76 1.78
C MET A 274 -11.62 21.10 0.57
N VAL A 275 -12.44 21.88 -0.14
CA VAL A 275 -12.97 21.49 -1.44
C VAL A 275 -12.07 22.06 -2.52
N VAL A 276 -11.63 21.19 -3.44
CA VAL A 276 -10.75 21.56 -4.55
C VAL A 276 -11.62 22.23 -5.62
N PRO A 277 -11.34 23.49 -6.01
CA PRO A 277 -12.11 24.17 -7.06
C PRO A 277 -11.98 23.46 -8.41
N GLU A 278 -13.08 23.37 -9.16
CA GLU A 278 -13.13 22.67 -10.47
C GLU A 278 -12.17 23.28 -11.53
N ASN A 279 -11.68 24.51 -11.33
CA ASN A 279 -10.95 25.28 -12.34
C ASN A 279 -9.43 25.39 -12.13
N GLY A 280 -8.80 24.50 -11.35
CA GLY A 280 -7.33 24.51 -11.19
C GLY A 280 -6.76 25.78 -10.56
N GLN A 281 -7.61 26.60 -9.92
CA GLN A 281 -7.14 27.65 -9.03
C GLN A 281 -6.38 26.99 -7.87
N LYS A 282 -5.17 27.49 -7.61
CA LYS A 282 -4.32 27.04 -6.50
C LYS A 282 -5.18 26.90 -5.24
N ALA A 283 -5.12 25.74 -4.61
CA ALA A 283 -5.58 25.59 -3.24
C ALA A 283 -4.94 26.73 -2.41
N PRO A 284 -5.69 27.40 -1.51
CA PRO A 284 -5.10 28.43 -0.68
C PRO A 284 -3.96 27.79 0.13
N LEU A 285 -2.73 28.25 -0.13
CA LEU A 285 -1.54 27.95 0.66
C LEU A 285 -1.40 28.94 1.82
#